data_AF-A0A972YB40-F1
#
_entry.id   AF-A0A972YB40-F1
#
_cell.length_a   1.000
_cell.length_b   1.000
_cell.length_c   1.000
_cell.angle_alpha   90.00
_cell.angle_beta   90.00
_cell.angle_gamma   90.00
#
_symmetry.space_group_name_H-M   'P 1'
#
loop_
_entity.id
_entity.type
_entity.pdbx_description
1 polymer ?
#
loop_
_entity_poly.entity_id
_entity_poly.type
_entity_poly.pdbx_seq_one_letter_code
_entity_poly.pdbx_strand_id
1 'polypeptide(L)'
;MSDSSEPQPDQRNIRVFVSYSRSQVEFVDDLEFLLRREGFDVLLDRRDIPKGHPDFVSKLRELILDCDTFVFVLSEASARSDTCRWEIDTANTLQKRILVVASDAVPDDVELPTQIKEIDWVHCWRNPKLPGSSQMRGFAELSEALSTDVNWLRDRTDYQVLAIKWESRGSANDSPLLLKKELLREAETWLENSAEYESVPQLVRRFIEASHRHEVALDDENNKRNLERQAALLEATEAKKRVSEIELLVAALGYYVPNGGVRTSKSVEWLSLWYDSMTSGLSLLVCIYWRWYFTDGHPENHFVVAFAAAVAFSTCVILMFRMNKIHKMKWGSLDLGSARRIIAAMLFSALLFFPMLILSNRFIGFPRMALVYVFFLWAVFVFVPRLAMRFREVNHSHNAETEWS
;
A
#
# COMPACT_ATOMS: atom_id res chain seq x y z
N MET A 1 36.51 -7.76 7.02
CA MET A 1 35.58 -8.32 8.02
C MET A 1 34.71 -7.19 8.49
N SER A 2 33.51 -7.09 7.91
CA SER A 2 32.48 -6.13 8.31
C SER A 2 31.90 -6.59 9.64
N ASP A 3 32.03 -5.74 10.64
CA ASP A 3 31.37 -5.87 11.93
C ASP A 3 29.87 -5.64 11.73
N SER A 4 29.12 -6.73 11.65
CA SER A 4 27.66 -6.75 11.64
C SER A 4 27.19 -7.29 12.99
N SER A 5 27.32 -6.47 14.02
CA SER A 5 26.58 -6.70 15.28
C SER A 5 25.12 -6.30 15.03
N GLU A 6 24.28 -7.27 14.72
CA GLU A 6 22.82 -7.14 14.88
C GLU A 6 22.52 -6.61 16.30
N PRO A 7 21.55 -5.71 16.47
CA PRO A 7 21.12 -5.30 17.79
C PRO A 7 20.58 -6.54 18.53
N GLN A 8 21.28 -6.97 19.57
CA GLN A 8 20.77 -8.00 20.48
C GLN A 8 19.43 -7.51 21.07
N PRO A 9 18.42 -8.39 21.22
CA PRO A 9 17.17 -8.01 21.84
C PRO A 9 17.46 -7.44 23.23
N ASP A 10 16.78 -6.35 23.57
CA ASP A 10 16.91 -5.61 24.83
C ASP A 10 16.86 -6.56 26.03
N GLN A 11 18.03 -6.96 26.55
CA GLN A 11 18.12 -7.84 27.73
C GLN A 11 17.87 -7.02 28.99
N ARG A 12 16.65 -6.48 29.14
CA ARG A 12 16.21 -5.82 30.37
C ARG A 12 16.29 -6.81 31.54
N ASN A 13 16.87 -6.43 32.67
CA ASN A 13 16.93 -7.28 33.85
C ASN A 13 15.51 -7.72 34.31
N ILE A 14 15.41 -8.87 34.98
CA ILE A 14 14.14 -9.31 35.57
C ILE A 14 13.73 -8.31 36.65
N ARG A 15 12.52 -7.77 36.53
CA ARG A 15 11.95 -6.82 37.46
C ARG A 15 11.23 -7.56 38.58
N VAL A 16 11.68 -7.36 39.81
CA VAL A 16 11.17 -8.06 40.99
C VAL A 16 10.54 -7.05 41.93
N PHE A 17 9.21 -7.05 42.04
CA PHE A 17 8.55 -6.22 43.05
C PHE A 17 8.58 -6.91 44.40
N VAL A 18 9.07 -6.23 45.44
CA VAL A 18 9.15 -6.79 46.79
C VAL A 18 8.12 -6.10 47.69
N SER A 19 7.12 -6.88 48.12
CA SER A 19 6.12 -6.48 49.10
C SER A 19 6.56 -6.90 50.51
N TYR A 20 6.57 -5.96 51.45
CA TYR A 20 7.08 -6.17 52.80
C TYR A 20 6.41 -5.20 53.80
N SER A 21 6.46 -5.56 55.09
CA SER A 21 6.14 -4.67 56.19
C SER A 21 7.33 -3.77 56.52
N ARG A 22 7.06 -2.55 56.98
CA ARG A 22 8.08 -1.60 57.46
C ARG A 22 8.96 -2.16 58.60
N SER A 23 8.51 -3.18 59.32
CA SER A 23 9.31 -3.88 60.33
C SER A 23 10.44 -4.73 59.74
N GLN A 24 10.43 -5.02 58.44
CA GLN A 24 11.40 -5.89 57.75
C GLN A 24 12.38 -5.10 56.89
N VAL A 25 12.50 -3.78 57.09
CA VAL A 25 13.33 -2.90 56.26
C VAL A 25 14.78 -3.39 56.16
N GLU A 26 15.40 -3.78 57.28
CA GLU A 26 16.80 -4.24 57.29
C GLU A 26 16.98 -5.52 56.45
N PHE A 27 16.09 -6.50 56.62
CA PHE A 27 16.11 -7.73 55.82
C PHE A 27 15.93 -7.44 54.32
N VAL A 28 15.05 -6.50 53.98
CA VAL A 28 14.77 -6.12 52.59
C VAL A 28 15.92 -5.31 51.97
N ASP A 29 16.62 -4.49 52.75
CA ASP A 29 17.84 -3.79 52.31
C ASP A 29 18.94 -4.82 51.93
N ASP A 30 19.15 -5.85 52.75
CA ASP A 30 20.09 -6.94 52.46
C ASP A 30 19.67 -7.75 51.23
N LEU A 31 18.38 -8.11 51.16
CA LEU A 31 17.81 -8.85 50.04
C LEU A 31 17.95 -8.08 48.72
N GLU A 32 17.61 -6.79 48.74
CA GLU A 32 17.75 -5.91 47.58
C GLU A 32 19.21 -5.85 47.11
N PHE A 33 20.15 -5.63 48.03
CA PHE A 33 21.56 -5.54 47.70
C PHE A 33 22.06 -6.82 46.99
N LEU A 34 21.66 -7.99 47.49
CA LEU A 34 22.07 -9.27 46.92
C LEU A 34 21.43 -9.52 45.55
N LEU A 35 20.11 -9.31 45.41
CA LEU A 35 19.41 -9.50 44.13
C LEU A 35 19.95 -8.54 43.05
N ARG A 36 20.22 -7.28 43.39
CA ARG A 36 20.83 -6.34 42.44
C ARG A 36 22.21 -6.76 41.98
N ARG A 37 23.02 -7.30 42.89
CA ARG A 37 24.35 -7.81 42.57
C ARG A 37 24.29 -9.00 41.60
N GLU A 38 23.21 -9.76 41.61
CA GLU A 38 22.97 -10.89 40.71
C GLU A 38 22.28 -10.49 39.40
N GLY A 39 22.00 -9.21 39.19
CA GLY A 39 21.44 -8.69 37.94
C GLY A 39 19.92 -8.64 37.90
N PHE A 40 19.24 -8.68 39.05
CA PHE A 40 17.81 -8.38 39.13
C PHE A 40 17.57 -6.88 39.30
N ASP A 41 16.47 -6.38 38.75
CA ASP A 41 15.99 -5.03 39.02
C ASP A 41 14.88 -5.06 40.07
N VAL A 42 15.24 -4.70 41.30
CA VAL A 42 14.32 -4.76 42.45
C VAL A 42 13.43 -3.51 42.48
N LEU A 43 12.12 -3.67 42.62
CA LEU A 43 11.16 -2.58 42.74
C LEU A 43 10.62 -2.52 44.17
N LEU A 44 10.74 -1.35 44.81
CA LEU A 44 10.31 -1.07 46.19
C LEU A 44 9.44 0.18 46.24
N ASP A 45 8.31 0.09 46.94
CA ASP A 45 7.37 1.18 47.17
C ASP A 45 8.03 2.47 47.70
N ARG A 46 8.92 2.36 48.69
CA ARG A 46 9.57 3.49 49.38
C ARG A 46 10.60 4.23 48.53
N ARG A 47 11.09 3.61 47.46
CA ARG A 47 12.15 4.16 46.60
C ARG A 47 11.61 4.55 45.23
N ASP A 48 10.79 3.68 44.64
CA ASP A 48 10.35 3.82 43.25
C ASP A 48 9.04 4.61 43.11
N ILE A 49 8.44 5.03 44.23
CA ILE A 49 7.34 6.01 44.28
C ILE A 49 7.82 7.30 44.96
N PRO A 50 7.74 8.47 44.29
CA PRO A 50 8.07 9.74 44.91
C PRO A 50 7.24 10.02 46.16
N LYS A 51 7.90 10.51 47.22
CA LYS A 51 7.20 10.89 48.46
C LYS A 51 6.18 12.00 48.18
N GLY A 52 4.98 11.85 48.73
CA GLY A 52 3.89 12.80 48.53
C GLY A 52 3.20 12.71 47.17
N HIS A 53 3.41 11.63 46.40
CA HIS A 53 2.67 11.41 45.16
C HIS A 53 1.15 11.44 45.43
N PRO A 54 0.37 12.27 44.71
CA PRO A 54 -1.05 12.48 45.01
C PRO A 54 -1.91 11.23 44.72
N ASP A 55 -1.43 10.33 43.86
CA ASP A 55 -2.06 9.06 43.55
C ASP A 55 -1.09 7.89 43.81
N PHE A 56 -0.82 7.65 45.08
CA PHE A 56 0.12 6.60 45.50
C PHE A 56 -0.35 5.19 45.09
N VAL A 57 -1.66 4.93 45.23
CA VAL A 57 -2.25 3.61 44.98
C VAL A 57 -2.16 3.22 43.50
N SER A 58 -2.48 4.13 42.57
CA SER A 58 -2.33 3.84 41.14
C SER A 58 -0.88 3.61 40.76
N LYS A 59 0.07 4.38 41.32
CA LYS A 59 1.50 4.18 41.01
C LYS A 59 2.03 2.85 41.55
N LEU A 60 1.58 2.44 42.75
CA LEU A 60 1.91 1.14 43.31
C LEU A 60 1.37 0.00 42.44
N ARG A 61 0.14 0.13 41.94
CA ARG A 61 -0.44 -0.82 40.98
C ARG A 61 0.36 -0.89 39.69
N GLU A 62 0.85 0.23 39.18
CA GLU A 62 1.74 0.27 38.00
C GLU A 62 3.04 -0.50 38.27
N LEU A 63 3.68 -0.33 39.44
CA LEU A 63 4.89 -1.08 39.78
C LEU A 63 4.64 -2.59 39.82
N ILE A 64 3.52 -3.02 40.39
CA ILE A 64 3.12 -4.44 40.41
C ILE A 64 2.82 -4.94 38.99
N LEU A 65 2.24 -4.10 38.14
CA LEU A 65 2.00 -4.45 36.74
C LEU A 65 3.32 -4.59 35.96
N ASP A 66 4.28 -3.70 36.22
CA ASP A 66 5.55 -3.65 35.51
C ASP A 66 6.55 -4.72 35.98
N CYS A 67 6.30 -5.41 37.10
CA CYS A 67 7.18 -6.48 37.55
C CYS A 67 6.94 -7.81 36.81
N ASP A 68 8.01 -8.58 36.65
CA ASP A 68 7.98 -9.93 36.09
C ASP A 68 7.60 -10.95 37.17
N THR A 69 8.13 -10.77 38.39
CA THR A 69 7.83 -11.58 39.57
C THR A 69 7.51 -10.70 40.77
N PHE A 70 6.47 -11.07 41.51
CA PHE A 70 6.08 -10.48 42.78
C PHE A 70 6.64 -11.33 43.93
N VAL A 71 7.46 -10.73 44.79
CA VAL A 71 8.04 -11.37 45.97
C VAL A 71 7.35 -10.83 47.22
N PHE A 72 6.72 -11.70 47.99
CA PHE A 72 6.12 -11.36 49.27
C PHE A 72 7.04 -11.76 50.42
N VAL A 73 7.50 -10.78 51.20
CA VAL A 73 8.32 -11.02 52.40
C VAL A 73 7.42 -11.27 53.60
N LEU A 74 7.27 -12.54 53.93
CA LEU A 74 6.40 -13.03 54.99
C LEU A 74 7.03 -12.85 56.38
N SER A 75 6.28 -12.19 57.26
CA SER A 75 6.41 -12.14 58.73
C SER A 75 5.01 -12.02 59.35
N GLU A 76 4.92 -12.10 60.67
CA GLU A 76 3.69 -11.78 61.41
C GLU A 76 3.14 -10.39 61.04
N ALA A 77 4.02 -9.38 60.91
CA ALA A 77 3.61 -8.01 60.61
C ALA A 77 3.08 -7.85 59.18
N SER A 78 3.75 -8.44 58.18
CA SER A 78 3.28 -8.36 56.79
C SER A 78 2.01 -9.17 56.56
N ALA A 79 1.86 -10.31 57.23
CA ALA A 79 0.65 -11.13 57.18
C ALA A 79 -0.60 -10.43 57.75
N ARG A 80 -0.41 -9.58 58.78
CA ARG A 80 -1.49 -8.78 59.39
C ARG A 80 -1.74 -7.44 58.69
N SER A 81 -0.89 -7.05 57.75
CA SER A 81 -0.98 -5.74 57.09
C SER A 81 -2.02 -5.73 55.97
N ASP A 82 -3.02 -4.85 56.07
CA ASP A 82 -4.03 -4.66 55.03
C ASP A 82 -3.44 -4.19 53.70
N THR A 83 -2.37 -3.38 53.74
CA THR A 83 -1.67 -2.93 52.52
C THR A 83 -1.04 -4.10 51.77
N CYS A 84 -0.27 -4.96 52.46
CA CYS A 84 0.32 -6.16 51.87
C CYS A 84 -0.76 -7.10 51.31
N ARG A 85 -1.90 -7.23 52.01
CA ARG A 85 -3.04 -8.01 51.52
C ARG A 85 -3.56 -7.48 50.18
N TRP A 86 -3.76 -6.17 50.09
CA TRP A 86 -4.17 -5.52 48.84
C TRP A 86 -3.15 -5.69 47.71
N GLU A 87 -1.85 -5.63 48.00
CA GLU A 87 -0.78 -5.86 47.01
C GLU A 87 -0.80 -7.29 46.49
N ILE A 88 -0.94 -8.29 47.38
CA ILE A 88 -1.08 -9.71 47.01
C ILE A 88 -2.33 -9.92 46.14
N ASP A 89 -3.47 -9.36 46.54
CA ASP A 89 -4.71 -9.46 45.78
C ASP A 89 -4.58 -8.81 44.40
N THR A 90 -3.84 -7.70 44.31
CA THR A 90 -3.53 -7.03 43.04
C THR A 90 -2.64 -7.89 42.15
N ALA A 91 -1.55 -8.45 42.70
CA ALA A 91 -0.65 -9.35 41.98
C ALA A 91 -1.39 -10.60 41.48
N ASN A 92 -2.27 -11.17 42.31
CA ASN A 92 -3.09 -12.32 41.96
C ASN A 92 -4.14 -12.00 40.89
N THR A 93 -4.80 -10.85 40.97
CA THR A 93 -5.74 -10.36 39.94
C THR A 93 -5.02 -10.18 38.60
N LEU A 94 -3.78 -9.71 38.65
CA LEU A 94 -2.89 -9.61 37.49
C LEU A 94 -2.26 -10.96 37.12
N GLN A 95 -2.55 -12.06 37.84
CA GLN A 95 -1.97 -13.38 37.60
C GLN A 95 -0.43 -13.34 37.48
N LYS A 96 0.22 -12.53 38.33
CA LYS A 96 1.68 -12.47 38.42
C LYS A 96 2.23 -13.72 39.07
N ARG A 97 3.48 -14.07 38.75
CA ARG A 97 4.23 -15.09 39.50
C ARG A 97 4.47 -14.56 40.91
N ILE A 98 4.00 -15.27 41.92
CA ILE A 98 4.18 -14.92 43.33
C ILE A 98 5.19 -15.89 43.94
N LEU A 99 6.26 -15.34 44.51
CA LEU A 99 7.19 -16.08 45.37
C LEU A 99 7.05 -15.57 46.81
N VAL A 100 7.13 -16.49 47.77
CA VAL A 100 6.98 -16.15 49.20
C VAL A 100 8.31 -16.39 49.89
N VAL A 101 8.79 -15.35 50.57
CA VAL A 101 10.06 -15.38 51.32
C VAL A 101 9.76 -15.21 52.79
N ALA A 102 9.88 -16.28 53.57
CA ALA A 102 9.75 -16.19 55.01
C ALA A 102 11.03 -15.57 55.60
N SER A 103 10.91 -14.38 56.19
CA SER A 103 12.00 -13.69 56.88
C SER A 103 12.21 -14.17 58.31
N ASP A 104 11.15 -14.68 58.96
CA ASP A 104 11.14 -15.15 60.34
C ASP A 104 10.11 -16.29 60.53
N ALA A 105 10.04 -16.82 61.75
CA ALA A 105 8.95 -17.70 62.15
C ALA A 105 7.61 -16.96 62.11
N VAL A 106 6.62 -17.55 61.45
CA VAL A 106 5.24 -17.05 61.48
C VAL A 106 4.46 -17.84 62.52
N PRO A 107 3.83 -17.18 63.51
CA PRO A 107 2.99 -17.85 64.48
C PRO A 107 1.79 -18.56 63.83
N ASP A 108 1.42 -19.74 64.34
CA ASP A 108 0.34 -20.57 63.78
C ASP A 108 -1.06 -19.90 63.89
N ASP A 109 -1.23 -18.91 64.76
CA ASP A 109 -2.48 -18.14 64.94
C ASP A 109 -2.66 -17.00 63.93
N VAL A 110 -1.64 -16.72 63.11
CA VAL A 110 -1.72 -15.67 62.09
C VAL A 110 -2.48 -16.18 60.87
N GLU A 111 -3.59 -15.51 60.55
CA GLU A 111 -4.38 -15.83 59.37
C GLU A 111 -3.70 -15.36 58.09
N LEU A 112 -3.15 -16.32 57.34
CA LEU A 112 -2.55 -16.06 56.04
C LEU A 112 -3.60 -16.04 54.92
N PRO A 113 -3.47 -15.16 53.91
CA PRO A 113 -4.25 -15.25 52.68
C PRO A 113 -4.14 -16.64 52.06
N THR A 114 -5.26 -17.18 51.56
CA THR A 114 -5.31 -18.54 50.97
C THR A 114 -4.28 -18.73 49.86
N GLN A 115 -4.06 -17.69 49.06
CA GLN A 115 -3.12 -17.67 47.95
C GLN A 115 -1.66 -17.90 48.40
N ILE A 116 -1.30 -17.46 49.61
CA ILE A 116 0.05 -17.63 50.17
C ILE A 116 0.22 -19.00 50.82
N LYS A 117 -0.88 -19.57 51.36
CA LYS A 117 -0.85 -20.90 52.01
C LYS A 117 -0.55 -22.04 51.05
N GLU A 118 -0.93 -21.89 49.78
CA GLU A 118 -0.75 -22.91 48.74
C GLU A 118 0.63 -22.84 48.05
N ILE A 119 1.40 -21.78 48.31
CA ILE A 119 2.74 -21.57 47.73
C ILE A 119 3.79 -22.17 48.65
N ASP A 120 4.79 -22.84 48.08
CA ASP A 120 5.98 -23.30 48.83
C ASP A 120 6.89 -22.12 49.16
N TRP A 121 7.31 -22.00 50.43
CA TRP A 121 7.99 -20.80 50.92
C TRP A 121 9.51 -20.97 50.89
N VAL A 122 10.18 -19.93 50.45
CA VAL A 122 11.64 -19.82 50.59
C VAL A 122 11.95 -19.34 52.01
N HIS A 123 12.62 -20.17 52.80
CA HIS A 123 12.91 -19.89 54.21
C HIS A 123 14.26 -19.18 54.37
N CYS A 124 14.23 -17.85 54.51
CA CYS A 124 15.42 -17.02 54.73
C CYS A 124 15.75 -16.81 56.23
N TRP A 125 15.49 -17.82 57.05
CA TRP A 125 15.84 -17.85 58.48
C TRP A 125 16.16 -19.27 58.91
N ARG A 126 16.72 -19.42 60.12
CA ARG A 126 16.99 -20.75 60.68
C ARG A 126 15.69 -21.39 61.19
N ASN A 127 15.00 -22.11 60.32
CA ASN A 127 13.78 -22.84 60.63
C ASN A 127 14.10 -24.19 61.31
N PRO A 128 13.71 -24.41 62.58
CA PRO A 128 13.96 -25.68 63.28
C PRO A 128 13.30 -26.89 62.61
N LYS A 129 12.19 -26.69 61.88
CA LYS A 129 11.46 -27.75 61.17
C LYS A 129 12.13 -28.12 59.84
N LEU A 130 13.05 -27.30 59.33
CA LEU A 130 13.76 -27.51 58.06
C LEU A 130 15.28 -27.42 58.28
N PRO A 131 15.95 -28.54 58.63
CA PRO A 131 17.39 -28.57 58.85
C PRO A 131 18.16 -28.06 57.62
N GLY A 132 19.10 -27.13 57.85
CA GLY A 132 19.90 -26.52 56.79
C GLY A 132 19.35 -25.18 56.28
N SER A 133 18.11 -24.82 56.62
CA SER A 133 17.58 -23.48 56.36
C SER A 133 18.42 -22.40 57.05
N SER A 134 18.68 -21.32 56.31
CA SER A 134 19.40 -20.14 56.78
C SER A 134 19.13 -19.00 55.81
N GLN A 135 19.34 -17.76 56.25
CA GLN A 135 19.16 -16.58 55.41
C GLN A 135 19.94 -16.68 54.08
N MET A 136 21.21 -17.06 54.12
CA MET A 136 22.03 -17.19 52.92
C MET A 136 21.53 -18.27 51.94
N ARG A 137 21.04 -19.42 52.46
CA ARG A 137 20.48 -20.47 51.60
C ARG A 137 19.16 -20.06 50.99
N GLY A 138 18.28 -19.44 51.78
CA GLY A 138 17.02 -18.91 51.27
C GLY A 138 17.25 -17.86 50.18
N PHE A 139 18.26 -16.99 50.32
CA PHE A 139 18.62 -16.05 49.26
C PHE A 139 19.07 -16.76 47.97
N ALA A 140 19.89 -17.81 48.08
CA ALA A 140 20.30 -18.60 46.92
C ALA A 140 19.11 -19.32 46.25
N GLU A 141 18.22 -19.92 47.04
CA GLU A 141 17.00 -20.58 46.55
C GLU A 141 16.05 -19.58 45.86
N LEU A 142 15.90 -18.39 46.42
CA LEU A 142 15.10 -17.32 45.82
C LEU A 142 15.70 -16.86 44.48
N SER A 143 17.01 -16.66 44.43
CA SER A 143 17.71 -16.27 43.20
C SER A 143 17.56 -17.31 42.10
N GLU A 144 17.69 -18.60 42.43
CA GLU A 144 17.45 -19.70 41.52
C GLU A 144 16.00 -19.70 41.00
N ALA A 145 15.03 -19.53 41.90
CA ALA A 145 13.62 -19.45 41.53
C ALA A 145 13.35 -18.25 40.58
N LEU A 146 13.92 -17.08 40.87
CA LEU A 146 13.81 -15.88 40.03
C LEU A 146 14.50 -16.02 38.67
N SER A 147 15.51 -16.88 38.56
CA SER A 147 16.25 -17.17 37.33
C SER A 147 15.58 -18.24 36.45
N THR A 148 14.45 -18.79 36.87
CA THR A 148 13.68 -19.76 36.08
C THR A 148 12.83 -19.04 35.02
N ASP A 149 12.87 -19.51 33.77
CA ASP A 149 12.04 -19.05 32.65
C ASP A 149 12.07 -17.53 32.39
N VAL A 150 13.24 -16.92 32.58
CA VAL A 150 13.49 -15.47 32.51
C VAL A 150 12.92 -14.81 31.26
N ASN A 151 13.22 -15.34 30.07
CA ASN A 151 12.75 -14.73 28.82
C ASN A 151 11.23 -14.81 28.70
N TRP A 152 10.66 -15.96 29.06
CA TRP A 152 9.22 -16.16 29.01
C TRP A 152 8.47 -15.21 29.96
N LEU A 153 9.00 -14.98 31.16
CA LEU A 153 8.42 -14.06 32.15
C LEU A 153 8.48 -12.59 31.70
N ARG A 154 9.56 -12.18 31.02
CA ARG A 154 9.69 -10.83 30.46
C ARG A 154 8.64 -10.58 29.40
N ASP A 155 8.54 -11.50 28.45
CA ASP A 155 7.57 -11.44 27.36
C ASP A 155 6.13 -11.42 27.92
N ARG A 156 5.86 -12.24 28.95
CA ARG A 156 4.56 -12.24 29.65
C ARG A 156 4.19 -10.84 30.15
N THR A 157 5.11 -10.18 30.85
CA THR A 157 4.87 -8.83 31.39
C THR A 157 4.65 -7.83 30.27
N ASP A 158 5.43 -7.89 29.21
CA ASP A 158 5.36 -6.94 28.10
C ASP A 158 4.02 -7.08 27.37
N TYR A 159 3.57 -8.31 27.09
CA TYR A 159 2.25 -8.56 26.54
C TYR A 159 1.12 -8.16 27.49
N GLN A 160 1.30 -8.35 28.80
CA GLN A 160 0.30 -7.96 29.78
C GLN A 160 0.11 -6.44 29.87
N VAL A 161 1.21 -5.68 29.85
CA VAL A 161 1.17 -4.21 29.81
C VAL A 161 0.45 -3.74 28.54
N LEU A 162 0.77 -4.33 27.38
CA LEU A 162 0.10 -4.02 26.11
C LEU A 162 -1.39 -4.36 26.15
N ALA A 163 -1.74 -5.53 26.68
CA ALA A 163 -3.13 -5.99 26.75
C ALA A 163 -3.99 -5.12 27.68
N ILE A 164 -3.47 -4.71 28.83
CA ILE A 164 -4.16 -3.78 29.74
C ILE A 164 -4.30 -2.40 29.10
N LYS A 165 -3.27 -1.91 28.42
CA LYS A 165 -3.34 -0.63 27.70
C LYS A 165 -4.38 -0.69 26.57
N TRP A 166 -4.47 -1.81 25.86
CA TRP A 166 -5.48 -2.05 24.84
C TRP A 166 -6.89 -2.10 25.44
N GLU A 167 -7.08 -2.81 26.54
CA GLU A 167 -8.38 -2.89 27.23
C GLU A 167 -8.83 -1.53 27.75
N SER A 168 -7.92 -0.75 28.36
CA SER A 168 -8.21 0.60 28.85
C SER A 168 -8.64 1.58 27.74
N ARG A 169 -8.30 1.30 26.49
CA ARG A 169 -8.69 2.08 25.30
C ARG A 169 -9.95 1.55 24.61
N GLY A 170 -10.69 0.66 25.27
CA GLY A 170 -11.96 0.13 24.78
C GLY A 170 -11.82 -1.09 23.88
N SER A 171 -10.65 -1.74 23.85
CA SER A 171 -10.45 -3.01 23.14
C SER A 171 -10.78 -2.97 21.65
N ALA A 172 -10.50 -1.84 20.98
CA ALA A 172 -10.81 -1.66 19.57
C ALA A 172 -10.09 -2.69 18.67
N ASN A 173 -10.81 -3.21 17.67
CA ASN A 173 -10.32 -4.24 16.73
C ASN A 173 -9.29 -3.71 15.72
N ASP A 174 -9.11 -2.40 15.62
CA ASP A 174 -8.17 -1.70 14.75
C ASP A 174 -7.15 -0.87 15.55
N SER A 175 -7.00 -1.19 16.84
CA SER A 175 -6.10 -0.48 17.73
C SER A 175 -4.65 -0.53 17.22
N PRO A 176 -3.91 0.59 17.26
CA PRO A 176 -2.49 0.62 16.88
C PRO A 176 -1.60 -0.18 17.85
N LEU A 177 -2.14 -0.63 18.98
CA LEU A 177 -1.44 -1.49 19.95
C LEU A 177 -1.45 -2.97 19.55
N LEU A 178 -2.33 -3.37 18.62
CA LEU A 178 -2.39 -4.76 18.17
C LEU A 178 -1.08 -5.14 17.47
N LEU A 179 -0.62 -6.35 17.76
CA LEU A 179 0.60 -6.90 17.18
C LEU A 179 0.40 -7.22 15.70
N LYS A 180 1.45 -7.09 14.90
CA LYS A 180 1.43 -7.29 13.45
C LYS A 180 2.65 -8.08 13.00
N LYS A 181 2.52 -8.84 11.92
CA LYS A 181 3.62 -9.56 11.26
C LYS A 181 4.50 -10.33 12.26
N GLU A 182 5.80 -10.04 12.29
CA GLU A 182 6.77 -10.79 13.12
C GLU A 182 6.45 -10.71 14.61
N LEU A 183 6.04 -9.54 15.12
CA LEU A 183 5.70 -9.39 16.54
C LEU A 183 4.48 -10.23 16.93
N LEU A 184 3.51 -10.40 16.01
CA LEU A 184 2.39 -11.29 16.24
C LEU A 184 2.86 -12.75 16.26
N ARG A 185 3.71 -13.13 15.31
CA ARG A 185 4.27 -14.49 15.23
C ARG A 185 5.08 -14.86 16.47
N GLU A 186 5.89 -13.93 16.97
CA GLU A 186 6.64 -14.06 18.23
C GLU A 186 5.70 -14.28 19.41
N ALA A 187 4.63 -13.49 19.53
CA ALA A 187 3.64 -13.62 20.59
C ALA A 187 2.84 -14.92 20.52
N GLU A 188 2.46 -15.37 19.33
CA GLU A 188 1.77 -16.65 19.12
C GLU A 188 2.68 -17.82 19.49
N THR A 189 3.94 -17.79 19.04
CA THR A 189 4.95 -18.81 19.40
C THR A 189 5.21 -18.83 20.91
N TRP A 190 5.30 -17.67 21.55
CA TRP A 190 5.42 -17.55 23.00
C TRP A 190 4.21 -18.15 23.73
N LEU A 191 3.00 -17.93 23.20
CA LEU A 191 1.77 -18.47 23.77
C LEU A 191 1.68 -19.99 23.62
N GLU A 192 2.15 -20.55 22.51
CA GLU A 192 2.23 -22.00 22.27
C GLU A 192 3.26 -22.68 23.19
N ASN A 193 4.38 -22.01 23.46
CA ASN A 193 5.43 -22.49 24.34
C ASN A 193 5.16 -22.26 25.84
N SER A 194 3.95 -21.82 26.23
CA SER A 194 3.62 -21.65 27.65
C SER A 194 3.63 -23.01 28.35
N ALA A 195 4.51 -23.20 29.32
CA ALA A 195 4.53 -24.39 30.16
C ALA A 195 3.17 -24.57 30.85
N GLU A 196 2.70 -25.81 30.95
CA GLU A 196 1.37 -26.17 31.51
C GLU A 196 1.16 -25.66 32.94
N TYR A 197 2.25 -25.35 33.66
CA TYR A 197 2.25 -24.95 35.07
C TYR A 197 2.11 -23.44 35.31
N GLU A 198 2.32 -22.58 34.31
CA GLU A 198 2.24 -21.13 34.50
C GLU A 198 1.13 -20.50 33.64
N SER A 199 0.00 -20.17 34.28
CA SER A 199 -1.21 -19.74 33.57
C SER A 199 -1.00 -18.37 32.91
N VAL A 200 -1.03 -18.32 31.58
CA VAL A 200 -1.08 -17.05 30.84
C VAL A 200 -2.38 -16.30 31.13
N PRO A 201 -2.34 -14.99 31.48
CA PRO A 201 -3.55 -14.24 31.80
C PRO A 201 -4.58 -14.22 30.67
N GLN A 202 -5.87 -14.36 31.00
CA GLN A 202 -6.93 -14.41 29.99
C GLN A 202 -6.99 -13.16 29.10
N LEU A 203 -6.66 -11.99 29.67
CA LEU A 203 -6.59 -10.73 28.94
C LEU A 203 -5.48 -10.74 27.88
N VAL A 204 -4.32 -11.34 28.18
CA VAL A 204 -3.21 -11.49 27.21
C VAL A 204 -3.63 -12.38 26.05
N ARG A 205 -4.29 -13.52 26.34
CA ARG A 205 -4.84 -14.42 25.31
C ARG A 205 -5.80 -13.69 24.38
N ARG A 206 -6.75 -12.92 24.94
CA ARG A 206 -7.69 -12.11 24.16
C ARG A 206 -7.00 -11.06 23.29
N PHE A 207 -5.94 -10.44 23.80
CA PHE A 207 -5.18 -9.42 23.07
C PHE A 207 -4.41 -10.02 21.89
N ILE A 208 -3.75 -11.16 22.07
CA ILE A 208 -3.05 -11.88 20.98
C ILE A 208 -4.06 -12.34 19.93
N GLU A 209 -5.19 -12.92 20.36
CA GLU A 209 -6.26 -13.34 19.42
C GLU A 209 -6.88 -12.16 18.66
N ALA A 210 -7.09 -11.03 19.32
CA ALA A 210 -7.55 -9.81 18.65
C ALA A 210 -6.52 -9.31 17.62
N SER A 211 -5.23 -9.39 17.95
CA SER A 211 -4.14 -9.04 17.05
C SER A 211 -4.11 -9.96 15.82
N HIS A 212 -4.27 -11.28 16.04
CA HIS A 212 -4.39 -12.26 14.97
C HIS A 212 -5.55 -11.95 14.01
N ARG A 213 -6.76 -11.72 14.55
CA ARG A 213 -7.93 -11.39 13.73
C ARG A 213 -7.75 -10.11 12.92
N HIS A 214 -7.08 -9.11 13.50
CA HIS A 214 -6.79 -7.87 12.80
C HIS A 214 -5.81 -8.07 11.64
N GLU A 215 -4.75 -8.85 11.84
CA GLU A 215 -3.77 -9.15 10.79
C GLU A 215 -4.41 -9.92 9.63
N VAL A 216 -5.22 -10.94 9.93
CA VAL A 216 -5.96 -11.69 8.90
C VAL A 216 -6.87 -10.77 8.09
N ALA A 217 -7.59 -9.85 8.76
CA ALA A 217 -8.45 -8.89 8.07
C ALA A 217 -7.66 -7.93 7.16
N LEU A 218 -6.46 -7.50 7.59
CA LEU A 218 -5.58 -6.65 6.77
C LEU A 218 -5.03 -7.40 5.56
N ASP A 219 -4.65 -8.67 5.73
CA ASP A 219 -4.14 -9.50 4.65
C ASP A 219 -5.22 -9.79 3.60
N ASP A 220 -6.45 -10.08 4.03
CA ASP A 220 -7.59 -10.25 3.14
C ASP A 220 -7.89 -8.97 2.33
N GLU A 221 -7.85 -7.81 2.98
CA GLU A 221 -8.04 -6.52 2.29
C GLU A 221 -6.91 -6.25 1.29
N ASN A 222 -5.66 -6.50 1.68
CA ASN A 222 -4.50 -6.33 0.80
C ASN A 222 -4.54 -7.29 -0.39
N ASN A 223 -4.93 -8.55 -0.16
CA ASN A 223 -5.10 -9.55 -1.21
C ASN A 223 -6.17 -9.12 -2.20
N LYS A 224 -7.32 -8.64 -1.73
CA LYS A 224 -8.38 -8.09 -2.59
C LYS A 224 -7.89 -6.90 -3.42
N ARG A 225 -7.21 -5.93 -2.80
CA ARG A 225 -6.63 -4.77 -3.50
C ARG A 225 -5.59 -5.18 -4.53
N ASN A 226 -4.78 -6.20 -4.24
CA ASN A 226 -3.78 -6.71 -5.17
C ASN A 226 -4.42 -7.42 -6.37
N LEU A 227 -5.50 -8.19 -6.15
CA LEU A 227 -6.27 -8.81 -7.22
C LEU A 227 -6.95 -7.76 -8.12
N GLU A 228 -7.55 -6.72 -7.54
CA GLU A 228 -8.14 -5.60 -8.29
C GLU A 228 -7.08 -4.86 -9.13
N ARG A 229 -5.89 -4.63 -8.58
CA ARG A 229 -4.76 -4.03 -9.32
C ARG A 229 -4.29 -4.92 -10.47
N GLN A 230 -4.20 -6.23 -10.27
CA GLN A 230 -3.81 -7.18 -11.32
C GLN A 230 -4.84 -7.22 -12.46
N ALA A 231 -6.14 -7.22 -12.14
CA ALA A 231 -7.21 -7.17 -13.13
C ALA A 231 -7.14 -5.86 -13.95
N ALA A 232 -6.99 -4.71 -13.29
CA ALA A 232 -6.86 -3.41 -13.96
C ALA A 232 -5.62 -3.35 -14.88
N LEU A 233 -4.50 -3.95 -14.46
CA LEU A 233 -3.30 -4.04 -15.30
C LEU A 233 -3.54 -4.90 -16.55
N LEU A 234 -4.22 -6.04 -16.42
CA LEU A 234 -4.58 -6.89 -17.55
C LEU A 234 -5.46 -6.13 -18.55
N GLU A 235 -6.51 -5.47 -18.09
CA GLU A 235 -7.37 -4.63 -18.95
C GLU A 235 -6.59 -3.53 -19.66
N ALA A 236 -5.69 -2.84 -18.96
CA ALA A 236 -4.84 -1.82 -19.55
C ALA A 236 -3.89 -2.41 -20.62
N THR A 237 -3.34 -3.61 -20.40
CA THR A 237 -2.49 -4.29 -21.40
C THR A 237 -3.29 -4.72 -22.62
N GLU A 238 -4.52 -5.21 -22.46
CA GLU A 238 -5.42 -5.56 -23.56
C GLU A 238 -5.82 -4.33 -24.36
N ALA A 239 -6.18 -3.23 -23.69
CA ALA A 239 -6.47 -1.96 -24.34
C ALA A 239 -5.27 -1.47 -25.16
N LYS A 240 -4.05 -1.55 -24.60
CA LYS A 240 -2.81 -1.20 -25.30
C LYS A 240 -2.57 -2.08 -26.53
N LYS A 241 -2.84 -3.40 -26.45
CA LYS A 241 -2.80 -4.31 -27.61
C LYS A 241 -3.79 -3.88 -28.69
N ARG A 242 -5.05 -3.61 -28.34
CA ARG A 242 -6.08 -3.15 -29.30
C ARG A 242 -5.67 -1.85 -29.99
N VAL A 243 -5.11 -0.90 -29.25
CA VAL A 243 -4.57 0.35 -29.83
C VAL A 243 -3.43 0.03 -30.80
N SER A 244 -2.49 -0.85 -30.43
CA SER A 244 -1.39 -1.24 -31.32
C SER A 244 -1.85 -1.96 -32.59
N GLU A 245 -2.90 -2.79 -32.51
CA GLU A 245 -3.51 -3.44 -33.68
C GLU A 245 -4.17 -2.44 -34.61
N ILE A 246 -4.87 -1.45 -34.06
CA ILE A 246 -5.45 -0.33 -34.82
C ILE A 246 -4.33 0.50 -35.46
N GLU A 247 -3.27 0.83 -34.72
CA GLU A 247 -2.11 1.54 -35.26
C GLU A 247 -1.44 0.75 -36.40
N LEU A 248 -1.36 -0.58 -36.27
CA LEU A 248 -0.78 -1.44 -37.30
C LEU A 248 -1.69 -1.59 -38.51
N LEU A 249 -3.02 -1.57 -38.35
CA LEU A 249 -3.98 -1.53 -39.46
C LEU A 249 -3.99 -0.18 -40.16
N VAL A 250 -3.95 0.93 -39.41
CA VAL A 250 -3.82 2.30 -39.96
C VAL A 250 -2.47 2.45 -40.65
N ALA A 251 -1.41 1.89 -40.07
CA ALA A 251 -0.11 1.78 -40.72
C ALA A 251 -0.27 0.94 -41.98
N ALA A 252 -0.75 -0.30 -41.97
CA ALA A 252 -0.91 -1.12 -43.18
C ALA A 252 -1.76 -0.46 -44.28
N LEU A 253 -2.84 0.25 -43.91
CA LEU A 253 -3.66 1.06 -44.82
C LEU A 253 -2.92 2.31 -45.34
N GLY A 254 -2.01 2.89 -44.55
CA GLY A 254 -1.13 3.99 -44.93
C GLY A 254 0.23 3.57 -45.49
N TYR A 255 0.57 2.27 -45.42
CA TYR A 255 1.89 1.70 -45.61
C TYR A 255 1.85 0.67 -46.75
N TYR A 256 1.33 1.14 -47.88
CA TYR A 256 2.06 1.01 -49.12
C TYR A 256 3.08 2.16 -49.26
N VAL A 257 3.79 2.52 -48.18
CA VAL A 257 4.88 3.50 -48.18
C VAL A 257 6.04 2.88 -47.40
N PRO A 258 7.00 2.23 -48.06
CA PRO A 258 8.09 1.56 -47.37
C PRO A 258 9.03 2.58 -46.70
N ASN A 259 9.28 2.39 -45.40
CA ASN A 259 10.43 2.95 -44.69
C ASN A 259 11.72 2.53 -45.40
N GLY A 260 12.58 3.51 -45.60
CA GLY A 260 13.90 3.33 -46.19
C GLY A 260 14.12 4.40 -47.23
N GLY A 261 14.66 5.54 -46.78
CA GLY A 261 15.27 6.60 -47.60
C GLY A 261 14.78 6.66 -49.04
N VAL A 262 13.54 7.10 -49.26
CA VAL A 262 12.97 7.14 -50.61
C VAL A 262 13.58 8.32 -51.36
N ARG A 263 14.64 8.02 -52.12
CA ARG A 263 14.89 8.64 -53.41
C ARG A 263 13.55 8.57 -54.15
N THR A 264 12.91 9.71 -54.41
CA THR A 264 11.55 9.85 -54.97
C THR A 264 11.33 8.91 -56.14
N SER A 265 10.82 7.71 -55.87
CA SER A 265 10.45 6.73 -56.88
C SER A 265 9.11 7.17 -57.48
N LYS A 266 8.97 7.05 -58.80
CA LYS A 266 7.72 7.38 -59.51
C LYS A 266 6.49 6.75 -58.83
N SER A 267 6.64 5.57 -58.22
CA SER A 267 5.55 4.86 -57.53
C SER A 267 4.96 5.63 -56.33
N VAL A 268 5.78 6.36 -55.57
CA VAL A 268 5.32 7.13 -54.39
C VAL A 268 4.63 8.43 -54.81
N GLU A 269 5.10 9.06 -55.90
CA GLU A 269 4.44 10.22 -56.49
C GLU A 269 3.01 9.88 -56.92
N TRP A 270 2.83 8.73 -57.59
CA TRP A 270 1.49 8.27 -58.00
C TRP A 270 0.60 7.93 -56.80
N LEU A 271 1.13 7.26 -55.77
CA LEU A 271 0.33 6.88 -54.61
C LEU A 271 -0.22 8.10 -53.85
N SER A 272 0.59 9.15 -53.67
CA SER A 272 0.14 10.39 -53.03
C SER A 272 -0.99 11.07 -53.80
N LEU A 273 -0.89 11.09 -55.13
CA LEU A 273 -1.91 11.65 -56.02
C LEU A 273 -3.22 10.85 -55.96
N TRP A 274 -3.12 9.51 -55.90
CA TRP A 274 -4.27 8.63 -55.74
C TRP A 274 -4.98 8.86 -54.40
N TYR A 275 -4.23 8.95 -53.30
CA TYR A 275 -4.79 9.23 -51.98
C TYR A 275 -5.53 10.58 -51.93
N ASP A 276 -4.87 11.66 -52.36
CA ASP A 276 -5.46 13.01 -52.32
C ASP A 276 -6.69 13.11 -53.23
N SER A 277 -6.69 12.42 -54.37
CA SER A 277 -7.85 12.34 -55.27
C SER A 277 -8.99 11.53 -54.65
N MET A 278 -8.71 10.38 -54.06
CA MET A 278 -9.75 9.50 -53.50
C MET A 278 -10.45 10.13 -52.30
N THR A 279 -9.69 10.78 -51.42
CA THR A 279 -10.24 11.53 -50.28
C THR A 279 -11.11 12.70 -50.73
N SER A 280 -10.81 13.33 -51.87
CA SER A 280 -11.64 14.40 -52.44
C SER A 280 -13.02 13.90 -52.88
N GLY A 281 -13.08 12.75 -53.58
CA GLY A 281 -14.32 12.13 -54.01
C GLY A 281 -15.15 11.63 -52.83
N LEU A 282 -14.50 10.98 -51.85
CA LEU A 282 -15.17 10.52 -50.63
C LEU A 282 -15.74 11.68 -49.82
N SER A 283 -14.98 12.76 -49.65
CA SER A 283 -15.44 13.97 -48.95
C SER A 283 -16.66 14.57 -49.65
N LEU A 284 -16.66 14.60 -50.99
CA LEU A 284 -17.78 15.11 -51.75
C LEU A 284 -19.03 14.22 -51.58
N LEU A 285 -18.87 12.90 -51.64
CA LEU A 285 -19.97 11.95 -51.40
C LEU A 285 -20.59 12.17 -50.03
N VAL A 286 -19.78 12.23 -48.97
CA VAL A 286 -20.24 12.49 -47.61
C VAL A 286 -21.02 13.80 -47.55
N CYS A 287 -20.51 14.88 -48.14
CA CYS A 287 -21.19 16.18 -48.14
C CYS A 287 -22.51 16.18 -48.92
N ILE A 288 -22.60 15.45 -50.03
CA ILE A 288 -23.84 15.31 -50.81
C ILE A 288 -24.89 14.55 -50.00
N TYR A 289 -24.54 13.38 -49.45
CA TYR A 289 -25.46 12.56 -48.67
C TYR A 289 -25.91 13.26 -47.40
N TRP A 290 -24.98 13.91 -46.69
CA TRP A 290 -25.29 14.78 -45.56
C TRP A 290 -26.32 15.84 -45.97
N ARG A 291 -26.08 16.53 -47.09
CA ARG A 291 -26.96 17.62 -47.51
C ARG A 291 -28.33 17.15 -47.99
N TRP A 292 -28.44 15.97 -48.59
CA TRP A 292 -29.74 15.38 -48.92
C TRP A 292 -30.51 14.91 -47.69
N TYR A 293 -29.82 14.30 -46.72
CA TYR A 293 -30.40 13.88 -45.45
C TYR A 293 -31.11 15.03 -44.73
N PHE A 294 -30.52 16.22 -44.72
CA PHE A 294 -31.10 17.39 -44.03
C PHE A 294 -32.21 18.12 -44.80
N THR A 295 -32.47 17.79 -46.06
CA THR A 295 -33.51 18.50 -46.84
C THR A 295 -34.55 17.62 -47.48
N ASP A 296 -34.58 16.32 -47.18
CA ASP A 296 -35.56 15.35 -47.71
C ASP A 296 -35.75 15.44 -49.23
N GLY A 297 -34.68 15.76 -49.95
CA GLY A 297 -34.75 16.25 -51.34
C GLY A 297 -33.74 15.58 -52.27
N HIS A 298 -33.65 14.25 -52.21
CA HIS A 298 -32.81 13.47 -53.14
C HIS A 298 -33.53 13.25 -54.49
N PRO A 299 -32.82 13.30 -55.63
CA PRO A 299 -33.38 12.92 -56.92
C PRO A 299 -33.59 11.40 -57.02
N GLU A 300 -34.47 10.93 -57.90
CA GLU A 300 -34.74 9.48 -58.07
C GLU A 300 -33.46 8.67 -58.34
N ASN A 301 -32.53 9.24 -59.11
CA ASN A 301 -31.22 8.64 -59.43
C ASN A 301 -30.06 9.14 -58.53
N HIS A 302 -30.34 9.45 -57.26
CA HIS A 302 -29.39 10.07 -56.33
C HIS A 302 -28.03 9.36 -56.23
N PHE A 303 -27.98 8.03 -56.17
CA PHE A 303 -26.71 7.29 -56.13
C PHE A 303 -25.85 7.56 -57.37
N VAL A 304 -26.45 7.51 -58.56
CA VAL A 304 -25.74 7.72 -59.83
C VAL A 304 -25.23 9.15 -59.95
N VAL A 305 -26.03 10.13 -59.51
CA VAL A 305 -25.66 11.55 -59.50
C VAL A 305 -24.50 11.81 -58.54
N ALA A 306 -24.57 11.29 -57.31
CA ALA A 306 -23.52 11.45 -56.30
C ALA A 306 -22.21 10.79 -56.74
N PHE A 307 -22.27 9.55 -57.22
CA PHE A 307 -21.09 8.83 -57.71
C PHE A 307 -20.46 9.52 -58.92
N ALA A 308 -21.26 9.93 -59.92
CA ALA A 308 -20.76 10.65 -61.08
C ALA A 308 -20.11 11.99 -60.68
N ALA A 309 -20.69 12.71 -59.71
CA ALA A 309 -20.13 13.96 -59.20
C ALA A 309 -18.79 13.74 -58.48
N ALA A 310 -18.69 12.70 -57.65
CA ALA A 310 -17.47 12.34 -56.94
C ALA A 310 -16.32 11.95 -57.89
N VAL A 311 -16.62 11.20 -58.96
CA VAL A 311 -15.65 10.83 -60.00
C VAL A 311 -15.21 12.06 -60.79
N ALA A 312 -16.14 12.90 -61.22
CA ALA A 312 -15.83 14.11 -61.97
C ALA A 312 -15.00 15.11 -61.13
N PHE A 313 -15.33 15.27 -59.84
CA PHE A 313 -14.57 16.10 -58.92
C PHE A 313 -13.15 15.55 -58.67
N SER A 314 -13.03 14.25 -58.40
CA SER A 314 -11.73 13.57 -58.29
C SER A 314 -10.86 13.77 -59.55
N THR A 315 -11.47 13.74 -60.73
CA THR A 315 -10.77 13.97 -61.99
C THR A 315 -10.24 15.41 -62.09
N CYS A 316 -11.03 16.40 -61.66
CA CYS A 316 -10.59 17.80 -61.58
C CYS A 316 -9.41 17.96 -60.60
N VAL A 317 -9.46 17.27 -59.46
CA VAL A 317 -8.39 17.27 -58.45
C VAL A 317 -7.10 16.66 -59.01
N ILE A 318 -7.17 15.50 -59.68
CA ILE A 318 -6.01 14.88 -60.34
C ILE A 318 -5.36 15.87 -61.30
N LEU A 319 -6.14 16.53 -62.14
CA LEU A 319 -5.63 17.51 -63.10
C LEU A 319 -4.92 18.67 -62.38
N MET A 320 -5.57 19.29 -61.39
CA MET A 320 -5.03 20.44 -60.67
C MET A 320 -3.81 20.10 -59.82
N PHE A 321 -3.79 18.94 -59.17
CA PHE A 321 -2.66 18.48 -58.35
C PHE A 321 -1.46 18.09 -59.23
N ARG A 322 -1.71 17.63 -60.48
CA ARG A 322 -0.66 17.45 -61.48
C ARG A 322 -0.09 18.77 -61.98
N MET A 323 -0.94 19.73 -62.35
CA MET A 323 -0.52 21.05 -62.82
C MET A 323 0.31 21.80 -61.78
N ASN A 324 -0.09 21.73 -60.50
CA ASN A 324 0.62 22.37 -59.39
C ASN A 324 1.80 21.54 -58.85
N LYS A 325 2.12 20.39 -59.47
CA LYS A 325 3.21 19.48 -59.07
C LYS A 325 3.15 19.05 -57.59
N ILE A 326 1.95 18.94 -57.01
CA ILE A 326 1.75 18.55 -55.60
C ILE A 326 2.22 17.12 -55.36
N HIS A 327 1.98 16.22 -56.32
CA HIS A 327 2.45 14.83 -56.31
C HIS A 327 3.98 14.68 -56.25
N LYS A 328 4.75 15.73 -56.56
CA LYS A 328 6.22 15.74 -56.47
C LYS A 328 6.74 16.26 -55.14
N MET A 329 5.86 16.77 -54.27
CA MET A 329 6.23 17.26 -52.96
C MET A 329 6.48 16.08 -52.01
N LYS A 330 7.42 16.23 -51.06
CA LYS A 330 7.56 15.26 -49.97
C LYS A 330 6.24 15.26 -49.19
N TRP A 331 5.59 14.11 -49.08
CA TRP A 331 4.18 14.05 -48.65
C TRP A 331 3.95 14.65 -47.24
N GLY A 332 4.91 14.49 -46.32
CA GLY A 332 4.91 15.10 -44.97
C GLY A 332 5.54 16.50 -44.85
N SER A 333 6.05 17.09 -45.93
CA SER A 333 6.59 18.47 -45.88
C SER A 333 5.44 19.48 -45.87
N LEU A 334 5.21 20.08 -44.72
CA LEU A 334 4.13 21.05 -44.50
C LEU A 334 4.69 22.41 -44.07
N ASP A 335 5.54 23.01 -44.90
CA ASP A 335 5.92 24.41 -44.74
C ASP A 335 4.78 25.33 -45.21
N LEU A 336 4.82 26.59 -44.79
CA LEU A 336 3.78 27.58 -45.14
C LEU A 336 3.62 27.72 -46.67
N GLY A 337 4.73 27.55 -47.41
CA GLY A 337 4.75 27.57 -48.86
C GLY A 337 4.00 26.40 -49.51
N SER A 338 4.23 25.15 -49.07
CA SER A 338 3.53 23.98 -49.60
C SER A 338 2.06 23.96 -49.18
N ALA A 339 1.75 24.34 -47.95
CA ALA A 339 0.36 24.46 -47.48
C ALA A 339 -0.45 25.42 -48.38
N ARG A 340 0.12 26.59 -48.71
CA ARG A 340 -0.51 27.55 -49.62
C ARG A 340 -0.77 26.97 -51.01
N ARG A 341 0.18 26.20 -51.57
CA ARG A 341 0.04 25.57 -52.89
C ARG A 341 -1.06 24.51 -52.90
N ILE A 342 -1.13 23.69 -51.83
CA ILE A 342 -2.17 22.66 -51.67
C ILE A 342 -3.55 23.33 -51.61
N ILE A 343 -3.72 24.32 -50.73
CA ILE A 343 -4.99 25.07 -50.58
C ILE A 343 -5.41 25.72 -51.91
N ALA A 344 -4.46 26.36 -52.61
CA ALA A 344 -4.75 26.97 -53.90
C ALA A 344 -5.23 25.93 -54.93
N ALA A 345 -4.57 24.77 -55.02
CA ALA A 345 -4.99 23.70 -55.92
C ALA A 345 -6.35 23.11 -55.55
N MET A 346 -6.67 23.01 -54.25
CA MET A 346 -8.00 22.59 -53.78
C MET A 346 -9.09 23.56 -54.23
N LEU A 347 -8.86 24.87 -54.06
CA LEU A 347 -9.78 25.92 -54.52
C LEU A 347 -9.94 25.90 -56.05
N PHE A 348 -8.84 25.81 -56.80
CA PHE A 348 -8.91 25.72 -58.25
C PHE A 348 -9.63 24.46 -58.75
N SER A 349 -9.53 23.34 -58.02
CA SER A 349 -10.27 22.11 -58.35
C SER A 349 -11.78 22.30 -58.19
N ALA A 350 -12.22 22.97 -57.12
CA ALA A 350 -13.62 23.31 -56.91
C ALA A 350 -14.14 24.30 -57.96
N LEU A 351 -13.34 25.31 -58.32
CA LEU A 351 -13.66 26.25 -59.39
C LEU A 351 -13.75 25.58 -60.75
N LEU A 352 -12.87 24.64 -61.07
CA LEU A 352 -12.89 23.88 -62.32
C LEU A 352 -14.12 22.98 -62.42
N PHE A 353 -14.58 22.43 -61.30
CA PHE A 353 -15.76 21.57 -61.25
C PHE A 353 -17.07 22.35 -61.41
N PHE A 354 -17.10 23.63 -61.04
CA PHE A 354 -18.33 24.43 -61.03
C PHE A 354 -19.02 24.57 -62.40
N PRO A 355 -18.32 24.87 -63.52
CA PRO A 355 -18.94 24.88 -64.85
C PRO A 355 -19.54 23.54 -65.26
N MET A 356 -18.93 22.41 -64.85
CA MET A 356 -19.46 21.08 -65.17
C MET A 356 -20.83 20.83 -64.53
N LEU A 357 -21.07 21.38 -63.33
CA LEU A 357 -22.37 21.30 -62.66
C LEU A 357 -23.47 22.07 -63.40
N ILE A 358 -23.11 23.15 -64.11
CA ILE A 358 -24.07 23.99 -64.83
C ILE A 358 -24.36 23.42 -66.21
N LEU A 359 -23.35 22.93 -66.92
CA LEU A 359 -23.46 22.52 -68.32
C LEU A 359 -23.95 21.07 -68.49
N SER A 360 -23.88 20.23 -67.45
CA SER A 360 -24.25 18.83 -67.54
C SER A 360 -25.67 18.57 -67.02
N ASN A 361 -26.54 18.07 -67.90
CA ASN A 361 -27.87 17.59 -67.53
C ASN A 361 -27.83 16.40 -66.54
N ARG A 362 -26.65 15.78 -66.32
CA ARG A 362 -26.46 14.67 -65.39
C ARG A 362 -26.39 15.11 -63.92
N PHE A 363 -26.25 16.41 -63.63
CA PHE A 363 -26.16 16.95 -62.27
C PHE A 363 -27.41 17.74 -61.82
N ILE A 364 -28.55 17.51 -62.48
CA ILE A 364 -29.84 18.05 -62.05
C ILE A 364 -30.18 17.48 -60.66
N GLY A 365 -30.47 18.37 -59.69
CA GLY A 365 -30.71 17.99 -58.28
C GLY A 365 -29.46 17.89 -57.40
N PHE A 366 -28.27 18.22 -57.92
CA PHE A 366 -27.04 18.27 -57.13
C PHE A 366 -27.09 19.40 -56.07
N PRO A 367 -26.79 19.11 -54.78
CA PRO A 367 -26.79 20.12 -53.74
C PRO A 367 -25.55 21.02 -53.84
N ARG A 368 -25.68 22.18 -54.52
CA ARG A 368 -24.55 23.10 -54.80
C ARG A 368 -23.77 23.53 -53.55
N MET A 369 -24.44 23.66 -52.41
CA MET A 369 -23.80 24.01 -51.12
C MET A 369 -22.85 22.92 -50.60
N ALA A 370 -22.95 21.67 -51.08
CA ALA A 370 -22.00 20.61 -50.75
C ALA A 370 -20.56 20.97 -51.18
N LEU A 371 -20.38 21.83 -52.19
CA LEU A 371 -19.06 22.32 -52.61
C LEU A 371 -18.40 23.25 -51.59
N VAL A 372 -19.16 23.90 -50.72
CA VAL A 372 -18.60 24.71 -49.64
C VAL A 372 -18.09 23.79 -48.53
N TYR A 373 -18.90 22.80 -48.14
CA TYR A 373 -18.56 21.87 -47.07
C TYR A 373 -17.43 20.90 -47.43
N VAL A 374 -17.38 20.45 -48.70
CA VAL A 374 -16.33 19.52 -49.15
C VAL A 374 -14.95 20.11 -48.97
N PHE A 375 -14.79 21.44 -49.13
CA PHE A 375 -13.50 22.09 -48.98
C PHE A 375 -12.94 21.90 -47.56
N PHE A 376 -13.77 22.09 -46.54
CA PHE A 376 -13.36 21.91 -45.14
C PHE A 376 -13.09 20.45 -44.81
N LEU A 377 -14.02 19.55 -45.16
CA LEU A 377 -13.87 18.13 -44.87
C LEU A 377 -12.64 17.54 -45.57
N TRP A 378 -12.45 17.88 -46.84
CA TRP A 378 -11.29 17.44 -47.61
C TRP A 378 -9.98 18.03 -47.08
N ALA A 379 -9.98 19.30 -46.62
CA ALA A 379 -8.80 19.88 -45.99
C ALA A 379 -8.38 19.08 -44.74
N VAL A 380 -9.32 18.63 -43.91
CA VAL A 380 -9.01 17.75 -42.78
C VAL A 380 -8.34 16.46 -43.27
N PHE A 381 -8.92 15.79 -44.26
CA PHE A 381 -8.36 14.54 -44.80
C PHE A 381 -6.99 14.69 -45.46
N VAL A 382 -6.68 15.85 -46.06
CA VAL A 382 -5.37 16.11 -46.66
C VAL A 382 -4.34 16.52 -45.62
N PHE A 383 -4.70 17.39 -44.67
CA PHE A 383 -3.73 17.99 -43.74
C PHE A 383 -3.44 17.14 -42.51
N VAL A 384 -4.44 16.45 -41.94
CA VAL A 384 -4.24 15.66 -40.69
C VAL A 384 -3.21 14.54 -40.86
N PRO A 385 -3.26 13.69 -41.90
CA PRO A 385 -2.26 12.63 -42.10
C PRO A 385 -0.86 13.19 -42.34
N ARG A 386 -0.76 14.29 -43.11
CA ARG A 386 0.51 14.96 -43.39
C ARG A 386 1.14 15.58 -42.14
N LEU A 387 0.31 16.14 -41.25
CA LEU A 387 0.73 16.69 -39.96
C LEU A 387 1.19 15.57 -39.00
N ALA A 388 0.44 14.48 -38.92
CA ALA A 388 0.79 13.32 -38.09
C ALA A 388 2.14 12.70 -38.48
N MET A 389 2.40 12.56 -39.78
CA MET A 389 3.71 12.11 -40.27
C MET A 389 4.83 13.09 -39.91
N ARG A 390 4.60 14.40 -40.03
CA ARG A 390 5.60 15.41 -39.64
C ARG A 390 5.96 15.31 -38.15
N PHE A 391 4.97 15.15 -37.28
CA PHE A 391 5.21 14.94 -35.84
C PHE A 391 6.01 13.67 -35.57
N ARG A 392 5.73 12.59 -36.30
CA ARG A 392 6.48 11.33 -36.19
C ARG A 392 7.95 11.49 -36.63
N GLU A 393 8.22 12.22 -37.72
CA GLU A 393 9.59 12.53 -38.16
C GLU A 393 10.35 13.39 -37.12
N VAL A 394 9.68 14.37 -36.50
CA VAL A 394 10.28 15.22 -35.45
C VAL A 394 10.57 14.41 -34.18
N ASN A 395 9.63 13.57 -33.73
CA ASN A 395 9.85 12.74 -32.54
C ASN A 395 10.94 11.69 -32.74
N HIS A 396 11.05 11.09 -33.93
CA HIS A 396 12.15 10.16 -34.23
C HIS A 396 13.51 10.85 -34.30
N SER A 397 13.59 12.08 -34.80
CA SER A 397 14.85 12.84 -34.79
C SER A 397 15.24 13.29 -33.37
N HIS A 398 14.26 13.68 -32.55
CA HIS A 398 14.51 14.05 -31.15
C HIS A 398 14.96 12.86 -30.30
N ASN A 399 14.30 11.70 -30.44
CA ASN A 399 14.71 10.48 -29.73
C ASN A 399 16.08 9.96 -30.19
N ALA A 400 16.40 10.11 -31.48
CA ALA A 400 17.71 9.77 -32.00
C ALA A 400 18.82 10.73 -31.53
N GLU A 401 18.54 12.00 -31.26
CA GLU A 401 19.54 12.91 -30.68
C GLU A 401 19.77 12.62 -29.18
N THR A 402 18.74 12.22 -28.43
CA THR A 402 18.87 11.87 -27.00
C THR A 402 19.51 10.50 -26.73
N GLU A 403 19.61 9.60 -27.72
CA GLU A 403 20.32 8.31 -27.56
C GLU A 403 21.85 8.44 -27.77
N TRP A 404 22.33 9.59 -28.28
CA TRP A 404 23.76 9.84 -28.51
C TRP A 404 24.36 10.97 -27.65
N SER A 405 23.58 11.50 -26.71
CA SER A 405 24.01 12.46 -25.66
C SER A 405 23.92 11.81 -24.29
#